data_AF-T1HNM5-F1
#
_entry.id   AF-T1HNM5-F1
#
_cell.length_a   1.000
_cell.length_b   1.000
_cell.length_c   1.000
_cell.angle_alpha   90.00
_cell.angle_beta   90.00
_cell.angle_gamma   90.00
#
_symmetry.space_group_name_H-M   'P 1'
#
loop_
_entity.id
_entity.type
_entity.pdbx_description
1 polymer ?
#
loop_
_entity_poly.entity_id
_entity_poly.type
_entity_poly.pdbx_seq_one_letter_code
_entity_poly.pdbx_strand_id
1 'polypeptide(L)'
;MISITAKLMGGSVNIPGENIICCISFLNTSDPSNSRNVETLAWASVQIHCLCSTNGKIAYASKLSQTTEVPPFESDTSFVPYKGDTQGQIVLSTKPKILFCDLQLLPGLSKSFVYTEILPPEAPPSYRGKLVKYSYKISIGAQRVNCPIKLLRIPLRVLAISGLPDYNICEDSEDLSPSNPFLESQSKEHELSPALQLVQNITARRSPNFYNITNTRGKVGRFCLFKQSYRLGEDIVGTFDFTKCTVPCIQLTVTLQCEERIAGEHAVNKTEVAVLSFSKHHEVCLHMSHCLLNLPIPMHATPVFVTDLMELKWKLHFEFVTGHPGATDVVVSGDTWRAPEFLHIETMIWDLPVQIYPALPSADPNSQYKHSLIL
;
A
#
# COMPACT_ATOMS: atom_id res chain seq x y z
N MET A 1 -6.94 -34.60 17.95
CA MET A 1 -6.16 -33.40 17.53
C MET A 1 -7.04 -32.53 16.64
N ILE A 2 -7.10 -31.22 16.89
CA ILE A 2 -7.94 -30.29 16.10
C ILE A 2 -7.05 -29.45 15.18
N SER A 3 -7.39 -29.41 13.89
CA SER A 3 -6.82 -28.47 12.92
C SER A 3 -7.78 -27.32 12.69
N ILE A 4 -7.32 -26.09 12.92
CA ILE A 4 -8.01 -24.87 12.55
C ILE A 4 -7.48 -24.45 11.19
N THR A 5 -8.40 -24.15 10.27
CA THR A 5 -8.09 -23.60 8.96
C THR A 5 -8.91 -22.34 8.76
N ALA A 6 -8.28 -21.28 8.26
CA ALA A 6 -8.96 -20.04 7.94
C ALA A 6 -8.66 -19.64 6.50
N LYS A 7 -9.71 -19.27 5.76
CA LYS A 7 -9.64 -18.85 4.35
C LYS A 7 -10.27 -17.46 4.21
N LEU A 8 -9.48 -16.50 3.76
CA LEU A 8 -9.97 -15.18 3.39
C LEU A 8 -10.67 -15.23 2.04
N MET A 9 -11.93 -14.81 2.00
CA MET A 9 -12.74 -14.70 0.79
C MET A 9 -12.55 -13.27 0.25
N GLY A 10 -12.16 -13.12 -1.02
CA GLY A 10 -11.83 -11.82 -1.62
C GLY A 10 -10.35 -11.43 -1.54
N GLY A 11 -9.53 -12.20 -0.83
CA GLY A 11 -8.07 -12.03 -0.78
C GLY A 11 -7.55 -11.37 0.50
N SER A 12 -6.23 -11.15 0.54
CA SER A 12 -5.55 -10.56 1.69
C SER A 12 -5.45 -9.03 1.65
N VAL A 13 -5.89 -8.41 0.55
CA VAL A 13 -5.89 -6.96 0.36
C VAL A 13 -7.32 -6.44 0.45
N ASN A 14 -7.58 -5.51 1.36
CA ASN A 14 -8.92 -4.98 1.62
C ASN A 14 -8.88 -3.46 1.73
N ILE A 15 -10.02 -2.83 1.46
CA ILE A 15 -10.21 -1.38 1.58
C ILE A 15 -11.18 -1.13 2.74
N PRO A 16 -10.95 -0.10 3.58
CA PRO A 16 -11.91 0.30 4.61
C PRO A 16 -13.32 0.52 4.06
N GLY A 17 -14.35 0.11 4.81
CA GLY A 17 -15.74 0.13 4.36
C GLY A 17 -16.21 -1.11 3.58
N GLU A 18 -15.30 -1.97 3.13
CA GLU A 18 -15.66 -3.24 2.46
C GLU A 18 -15.80 -4.40 3.47
N ASN A 19 -16.55 -5.43 3.07
CA ASN A 19 -16.73 -6.64 3.87
C ASN A 19 -15.49 -7.53 3.81
N ILE A 20 -14.80 -7.67 4.94
CA ILE A 20 -13.77 -8.69 5.14
C ILE A 20 -14.46 -9.98 5.55
N ILE A 21 -14.39 -11.00 4.69
CA ILE A 21 -15.03 -12.30 4.93
C ILE A 21 -13.97 -13.37 5.13
N CYS A 22 -14.02 -14.07 6.27
CA CYS A 22 -13.12 -15.18 6.60
C CYS A 22 -13.92 -16.42 6.94
N CYS A 23 -13.73 -17.50 6.18
CA CYS A 23 -14.29 -18.81 6.48
C CYS A 23 -13.31 -19.59 7.38
N ILE A 24 -13.76 -19.96 8.57
CA ILE A 24 -12.95 -20.60 9.60
C ILE A 24 -13.51 -22.00 9.86
N SER A 25 -12.69 -23.02 9.59
CA SER A 25 -13.03 -24.43 9.73
C SER A 25 -12.23 -25.08 10.84
N PHE A 26 -12.91 -25.85 11.67
CA PHE A 26 -12.32 -26.68 12.72
C PHE A 26 -12.53 -28.14 12.33
N LEU A 27 -11.44 -28.90 12.19
CA LEU A 27 -11.45 -30.31 11.78
C LEU A 27 -10.81 -31.17 12.87
N ASN A 28 -11.49 -32.23 13.29
CA ASN A 28 -10.85 -33.26 14.09
C ASN A 28 -10.07 -34.22 13.16
N THR A 29 -8.74 -34.16 13.21
CA THR A 29 -7.85 -34.95 12.33
C THR A 29 -7.56 -36.35 12.85
N SER A 30 -8.26 -36.78 13.92
CA SER A 30 -8.12 -38.14 14.46
C SER A 30 -8.73 -39.17 13.49
N ASP A 31 -8.24 -40.40 13.56
CA ASP A 31 -8.68 -41.49 12.68
C ASP A 31 -10.20 -41.73 12.81
N PRO A 32 -10.98 -41.65 11.71
CA PRO A 32 -12.41 -41.93 11.67
C PRO A 32 -12.80 -43.31 12.21
N SER A 33 -11.88 -44.28 12.16
CA SER A 33 -12.12 -45.63 12.68
C SER A 33 -12.32 -45.68 14.20
N ASN A 34 -11.86 -44.65 14.92
CA ASN A 34 -11.78 -44.64 16.37
C ASN A 34 -12.76 -43.63 16.98
N SER A 35 -14.05 -43.95 16.92
CA SER A 35 -15.20 -43.11 17.34
C SER A 35 -15.16 -42.59 18.78
N ARG A 36 -14.23 -43.08 19.62
CA ARG A 36 -14.00 -42.62 21.00
C ARG A 36 -13.21 -41.32 21.10
N ASN A 37 -12.50 -40.90 20.05
CA ASN A 37 -11.65 -39.70 20.06
C ASN A 37 -12.44 -38.42 19.78
N VAL A 38 -13.46 -38.17 20.59
CA VAL A 38 -14.24 -36.92 20.55
C VAL A 38 -13.38 -35.80 21.12
N GLU A 39 -13.23 -34.73 20.33
CA GLU A 39 -12.50 -33.55 20.76
C GLU A 39 -13.48 -32.44 21.13
N THR A 40 -13.24 -31.81 22.28
CA THR A 40 -14.10 -30.73 22.80
C THR A 40 -13.32 -29.42 22.86
N LEU A 41 -13.82 -28.42 22.14
CA LEU A 41 -13.31 -27.05 22.14
C LEU A 41 -14.19 -26.20 23.05
N ALA A 42 -13.62 -25.61 24.09
CA ALA A 42 -14.36 -24.80 25.06
C ALA A 42 -14.97 -23.56 24.41
N TRP A 43 -14.21 -22.89 23.54
CA TRP A 43 -14.66 -21.72 22.79
C TRP A 43 -13.71 -21.41 21.64
N ALA A 44 -14.20 -20.61 20.69
CA ALA A 44 -13.36 -19.89 19.75
C ALA A 44 -13.89 -18.48 19.51
N SER A 45 -12.98 -17.52 19.35
CA SER A 45 -13.27 -16.12 19.06
C SER A 45 -12.36 -15.58 17.97
N VAL A 46 -12.81 -14.55 17.28
CA VAL A 46 -12.08 -13.90 16.19
C VAL A 46 -12.16 -12.39 16.31
N GLN A 47 -11.08 -11.71 15.96
CA GLN A 47 -10.96 -10.26 16.05
C GLN A 47 -9.92 -9.73 15.06
N ILE A 48 -10.12 -8.51 14.55
CA ILE A 48 -9.12 -7.80 13.74
C ILE A 48 -8.47 -6.72 14.59
N HIS A 49 -7.16 -6.58 14.51
CA HIS A 49 -6.44 -5.48 15.13
C HIS A 49 -5.36 -4.89 14.21
N CYS A 50 -5.07 -3.61 14.41
CA CYS A 50 -3.94 -2.89 13.81
C CYS A 50 -2.95 -2.51 14.89
N LEU A 51 -1.69 -2.89 14.69
CA LEU A 51 -0.56 -2.47 15.52
C LEU A 51 0.20 -1.35 14.81
N CYS A 52 0.41 -0.25 15.53
CA CYS A 52 1.31 0.83 15.15
C CYS A 52 2.61 0.71 15.92
N SER A 53 3.72 0.60 15.21
CA SER A 53 5.07 0.73 15.79
C SER A 53 5.72 1.96 15.21
N THR A 54 6.24 2.82 16.08
CA THR A 54 6.96 4.04 15.71
C THR A 54 8.45 3.84 15.98
N ASN A 55 9.30 4.57 15.26
CA ASN A 55 10.65 4.78 15.75
C ASN A 55 10.61 5.78 16.93
N GLY A 56 11.63 5.79 17.79
CA GLY A 56 11.67 6.62 19.00
C GLY A 56 11.68 8.15 18.76
N LYS A 57 11.47 8.62 17.52
CA LYS A 57 11.40 10.03 17.16
C LYS A 57 9.99 10.62 17.20
N ILE A 58 8.98 9.78 17.41
CA ILE A 58 7.58 10.21 17.58
C ILE A 58 7.27 10.20 19.06
N ALA A 59 6.92 11.36 19.61
CA ALA A 59 6.44 11.51 20.98
C ALA A 59 4.95 11.16 21.03
N TYR A 60 4.63 9.89 20.84
CA TYR A 60 3.27 9.42 20.99
C TYR A 60 2.97 9.17 22.47
N ALA A 61 2.47 10.20 23.17
CA ALA A 61 1.86 10.03 24.47
C ALA A 61 0.51 9.32 24.26
N SER A 62 0.38 8.13 24.82
CA SER A 62 -0.80 7.27 24.71
C SER A 62 -2.06 7.97 25.26
N LYS A 63 -2.80 8.69 24.42
CA LYS A 63 -4.16 9.13 24.77
C LYS A 63 -5.21 8.04 24.49
N LEU A 64 -4.87 7.00 23.72
CA LEU A 64 -5.78 5.87 23.40
C LEU A 64 -5.72 4.68 24.37
N SER A 65 -4.85 4.69 25.38
CA SER A 65 -4.77 3.61 26.36
C SER A 65 -5.89 3.64 27.42
N GLN A 66 -6.86 4.54 27.33
CA GLN A 66 -8.00 4.57 28.26
C GLN A 66 -9.20 3.69 27.87
N THR A 67 -9.19 2.99 26.74
CA THR A 67 -10.33 2.12 26.34
C THR A 67 -9.99 0.65 26.12
N THR A 68 -8.79 0.19 26.44
CA THR A 68 -8.52 -1.25 26.51
C THR A 68 -7.76 -1.56 27.79
N GLU A 69 -8.52 -1.80 28.87
CA GLU A 69 -7.99 -2.41 30.08
C GLU A 69 -7.23 -3.69 29.67
N VAL A 70 -5.91 -3.67 29.77
CA VAL A 70 -5.15 -4.92 29.82
C VAL A 70 -5.56 -5.56 31.14
N PRO A 71 -6.23 -6.72 31.15
CA PRO A 71 -6.65 -7.33 32.40
C PRO A 71 -5.39 -7.55 33.27
N PRO A 72 -5.41 -7.14 34.56
CA PRO A 72 -4.24 -7.15 35.45
C PRO A 72 -3.75 -8.57 35.83
N PHE A 73 -4.32 -9.61 35.19
CA PHE A 73 -3.95 -11.00 35.38
C PHE A 73 -3.75 -11.64 34.01
N GLU A 74 -2.50 -11.95 33.66
CA GLU A 74 -2.18 -12.82 32.53
C GLU A 74 -2.62 -14.26 32.86
N SER A 75 -3.91 -14.54 32.78
CA SER A 75 -4.38 -15.92 32.81
C SER A 75 -4.17 -16.56 31.45
N ASP A 76 -3.62 -17.77 31.41
CA ASP A 76 -3.43 -18.55 30.16
C ASP A 76 -4.74 -18.94 29.45
N THR A 77 -5.87 -18.60 30.06
CA THR A 77 -7.24 -18.85 29.61
C THR A 77 -7.99 -17.59 29.17
N SER A 78 -7.37 -16.40 29.23
CA SER A 78 -7.96 -15.16 28.70
C SER A 78 -7.64 -14.95 27.22
N PHE A 79 -8.65 -14.57 26.42
CA PHE A 79 -8.44 -14.23 25.02
C PHE A 79 -7.73 -12.88 24.89
N VAL A 80 -6.41 -12.95 24.66
CA VAL A 80 -5.57 -11.77 24.40
C VAL A 80 -5.06 -11.87 22.96
N PRO A 81 -5.75 -11.29 21.96
CA PRO A 81 -5.42 -11.48 20.54
C PRO A 81 -4.02 -10.98 20.17
N TYR A 82 -3.50 -10.01 20.92
CA TYR A 82 -2.18 -9.41 20.76
C TYR A 82 -1.09 -10.06 21.64
N LYS A 83 -1.37 -11.18 22.34
CA LYS A 83 -0.38 -11.84 23.23
C LYS A 83 0.87 -12.24 22.45
N GLY A 84 2.03 -11.70 22.83
CA GLY A 84 3.31 -11.94 22.16
C GLY A 84 3.64 -11.00 21.00
N ASP A 85 2.78 -10.04 20.67
CA ASP A 85 3.15 -8.91 19.81
C ASP A 85 3.81 -7.81 20.67
N THR A 86 5.14 -7.85 20.73
CA THR A 86 5.95 -6.96 21.59
C THR A 86 6.34 -5.64 20.92
N GLN A 87 6.05 -5.49 19.62
CA GLN A 87 6.48 -4.34 18.81
C GLN A 87 5.27 -3.52 18.34
N GLY A 88 4.84 -2.57 19.17
CA GLY A 88 3.85 -1.56 18.80
C GLY A 88 2.63 -1.50 19.72
N GLN A 89 1.84 -0.45 19.55
CA GLN A 89 0.59 -0.20 20.26
C GLN A 89 -0.60 -0.52 19.36
N ILE A 90 -1.71 -0.94 19.97
CA ILE A 90 -2.96 -1.19 19.25
C ILE A 90 -3.60 0.17 18.94
N VAL A 91 -3.69 0.50 17.65
CA VAL A 91 -4.34 1.74 17.18
C VAL A 91 -5.76 1.49 16.67
N LEU A 92 -6.09 0.25 16.33
CA LEU A 92 -7.43 -0.16 15.95
C LEU A 92 -7.67 -1.59 16.41
N SER A 93 -8.86 -1.85 16.95
CA SER A 93 -9.29 -3.20 17.33
C SER A 93 -10.80 -3.33 17.16
N THR A 94 -11.24 -4.34 16.44
CA THR A 94 -12.69 -4.61 16.29
C THR A 94 -13.23 -5.28 17.54
N LYS A 95 -14.56 -5.34 17.70
CA LYS A 95 -15.15 -6.09 18.82
C LYS A 95 -14.92 -7.60 18.60
N PRO A 96 -14.42 -8.35 19.60
CA PRO A 96 -14.27 -9.79 19.46
C PRO A 96 -15.62 -10.46 19.15
N LYS A 97 -15.66 -11.31 18.12
CA LYS A 97 -16.85 -12.12 17.80
C LYS A 97 -16.61 -13.57 18.22
N ILE A 98 -17.52 -14.12 19.01
CA ILE A 98 -17.50 -15.51 19.44
C ILE A 98 -18.04 -16.38 18.30
N LEU A 99 -17.28 -17.38 17.87
CA LEU A 99 -17.70 -18.34 16.83
C LEU A 99 -18.59 -19.43 17.43
N PHE A 100 -18.21 -19.94 18.60
CA PHE A 100 -18.98 -20.92 19.36
C PHE A 100 -18.53 -20.93 20.82
N CYS A 101 -19.40 -21.44 21.68
CA CYS A 101 -19.11 -21.89 23.03
C CYS A 101 -19.46 -23.38 23.09
N ASP A 102 -18.50 -24.22 23.49
CA ASP A 102 -18.59 -25.68 23.55
C ASP A 102 -18.91 -26.36 22.21
N LEU A 103 -17.85 -26.73 21.47
CA LEU A 103 -17.96 -27.49 20.22
C LEU A 103 -17.32 -28.86 20.37
N GLN A 104 -18.14 -29.90 20.18
CA GLN A 104 -17.69 -31.27 20.11
C GLN A 104 -17.56 -31.71 18.65
N LEU A 105 -16.43 -32.33 18.31
CA LEU A 105 -16.17 -32.88 16.98
C LEU A 105 -15.77 -34.35 17.09
N LEU A 106 -16.54 -35.23 16.44
CA LEU A 106 -16.15 -36.63 16.24
C LEU A 106 -14.93 -36.71 15.28
N PRO A 107 -14.16 -37.80 15.31
CA PRO A 107 -13.05 -38.04 14.39
C PRO A 107 -13.47 -37.86 12.92
N GLY A 108 -12.69 -37.11 12.15
CA GLY A 108 -12.97 -36.80 10.73
C GLY A 108 -14.05 -35.75 10.49
N LEU A 109 -14.82 -35.33 11.50
CA LEU A 109 -15.81 -34.27 11.33
C LEU A 109 -15.17 -32.89 11.37
N SER A 110 -15.74 -31.98 10.58
CA SER A 110 -15.41 -30.57 10.60
C SER A 110 -16.64 -29.69 10.75
N LYS A 111 -16.47 -28.52 11.36
CA LYS A 111 -17.48 -27.48 11.41
C LYS A 111 -16.86 -26.16 10.97
N SER A 112 -17.56 -25.45 10.11
CA SER A 112 -17.11 -24.17 9.54
C SER A 112 -18.02 -23.03 9.95
N PHE A 113 -17.42 -21.87 10.17
CA PHE A 113 -18.07 -20.62 10.56
C PHE A 113 -17.62 -19.50 9.62
N VAL A 114 -18.53 -18.59 9.30
CA VAL A 114 -18.22 -17.42 8.47
C VAL A 114 -18.13 -16.20 9.38
N TYR A 115 -16.97 -15.56 9.38
CA TYR A 115 -16.73 -14.28 10.03
C TYR A 115 -16.79 -13.17 8.99
N THR A 116 -17.61 -12.15 9.23
CA THR A 116 -17.71 -10.95 8.41
C THR A 116 -17.47 -9.73 9.28
N GLU A 117 -16.62 -8.82 8.81
CA GLU A 117 -16.33 -7.57 9.49
C GLU A 117 -16.09 -6.43 8.50
N ILE A 118 -16.47 -5.22 8.89
CA ILE A 118 -16.21 -4.00 8.11
C ILE A 118 -15.25 -3.13 8.91
N LEU A 119 -14.15 -2.70 8.29
CA LEU A 119 -13.23 -1.75 8.91
C LEU A 119 -13.81 -0.33 8.84
N PRO A 120 -13.68 0.49 9.92
CA PRO A 120 -14.04 1.90 9.89
C PRO A 120 -13.35 2.65 8.74
N PRO A 121 -14.00 3.62 8.09
CA PRO A 121 -13.39 4.43 7.02
C PRO A 121 -12.09 5.12 7.43
N GLU A 122 -11.96 5.48 8.71
CA GLU A 122 -10.79 6.14 9.30
C GLU A 122 -9.67 5.16 9.67
N ALA A 123 -9.84 3.86 9.37
CA ALA A 123 -8.84 2.85 9.66
C ALA A 123 -7.51 3.16 8.95
N PRO A 124 -6.37 3.19 9.66
CA PRO A 124 -5.07 3.45 9.02
C PRO A 124 -4.75 2.36 7.99
N PRO A 125 -4.02 2.63 6.91
CA PRO A 125 -3.61 1.59 5.97
C PRO A 125 -2.52 0.69 6.56
N SER A 126 -2.33 -0.50 6.00
CA SER A 126 -1.13 -1.30 6.23
C SER A 126 0.06 -0.61 5.58
N TYR A 127 1.06 -0.23 6.38
CA TYR A 127 2.21 0.53 5.93
C TYR A 127 3.48 0.10 6.64
N ARG A 128 4.62 0.16 5.94
CA ARG A 128 5.94 -0.13 6.50
C ARG A 128 6.94 0.93 6.07
N GLY A 129 6.98 2.01 6.83
CA GLY A 129 7.85 3.15 6.62
C GLY A 129 9.13 3.15 7.45
N LYS A 130 9.86 4.26 7.38
CA LYS A 130 11.02 4.57 8.23
C LYS A 130 10.60 5.10 9.60
N LEU A 131 9.54 5.91 9.64
CA LEU A 131 9.05 6.55 10.86
C LEU A 131 8.01 5.69 11.58
N VAL A 132 7.11 5.05 10.82
CA VAL A 132 5.99 4.28 11.36
C VAL A 132 5.72 3.03 10.54
N LYS A 133 5.22 2.00 11.22
CA LYS A 133 4.70 0.79 10.61
C LYS A 133 3.32 0.46 11.20
N TYR A 134 2.33 0.30 10.34
CA TYR A 134 0.99 -0.20 10.65
C TYR A 134 0.85 -1.63 10.14
N SER A 135 0.45 -2.54 11.01
CA SER A 135 0.34 -3.98 10.70
C SER A 135 -1.02 -4.50 11.15
N TYR A 136 -1.80 -5.03 10.21
CA TYR A 136 -3.09 -5.66 10.50
C TYR A 136 -2.97 -7.18 10.60
N LYS A 137 -3.72 -7.74 11.55
CA LYS A 137 -3.88 -9.18 11.70
C LYS A 137 -5.32 -9.53 12.06
N ILE A 138 -5.84 -10.58 11.46
CA ILE A 138 -7.01 -11.30 11.97
C ILE A 138 -6.49 -12.35 12.94
N SER A 139 -6.95 -12.31 14.18
CA SER A 139 -6.56 -13.23 15.24
C SER A 139 -7.73 -14.11 15.63
N ILE A 140 -7.56 -15.41 15.47
CA ILE A 140 -8.53 -16.44 15.84
C ILE A 140 -7.96 -17.14 17.08
N GLY A 141 -8.59 -16.93 18.22
CA GLY A 141 -8.28 -17.67 19.44
C GLY A 141 -9.20 -18.85 19.59
N ALA A 142 -8.63 -19.98 19.97
CA ALA A 142 -9.40 -21.17 20.31
C ALA A 142 -8.76 -21.87 21.51
N GLN A 143 -9.63 -22.42 22.35
CA GLN A 143 -9.21 -23.19 23.51
C GLN A 143 -9.81 -24.58 23.47
N ARG A 144 -8.95 -25.60 23.51
CA ARG A 144 -9.37 -26.98 23.81
C ARG A 144 -9.57 -27.11 25.32
N VAL A 145 -10.57 -27.88 25.75
CA VAL A 145 -10.84 -28.09 27.18
C VAL A 145 -9.56 -28.57 27.89
N ASN A 146 -9.25 -27.96 29.04
CA ASN A 146 -8.05 -28.22 29.85
C ASN A 146 -6.70 -27.96 29.15
N CYS A 147 -6.69 -27.22 28.04
CA CYS A 147 -5.48 -26.81 27.33
C CYS A 147 -5.33 -25.28 27.33
N PRO A 148 -4.10 -24.75 27.15
CA PRO A 148 -3.89 -23.33 26.94
C PRO A 148 -4.50 -22.86 25.61
N ILE A 149 -4.80 -21.57 25.51
CA ILE A 149 -5.27 -20.96 24.27
C ILE A 149 -4.17 -21.01 23.22
N LYS A 150 -4.56 -21.29 21.96
CA LYS A 150 -3.70 -20.99 20.82
C LYS A 150 -4.33 -19.95 19.91
N LEU A 151 -3.48 -19.16 19.26
CA LEU A 151 -3.86 -18.06 18.37
C LEU A 151 -3.40 -18.36 16.95
N LEU A 152 -4.34 -18.41 16.00
CA LEU A 152 -4.05 -18.38 14.56
C LEU A 152 -4.09 -16.93 14.10
N ARG A 153 -2.98 -16.44 13.52
CA ARG A 153 -2.85 -15.06 13.04
C ARG A 153 -2.74 -15.03 11.52
N ILE A 154 -3.60 -14.22 10.90
CA ILE A 154 -3.66 -14.06 9.46
C ILE A 154 -3.29 -12.62 9.14
N PRO A 155 -2.19 -12.36 8.41
CA PRO A 155 -1.82 -11.01 8.02
C PRO A 155 -2.84 -10.45 7.02
N LEU A 156 -3.19 -9.18 7.20
CA LEU A 156 -4.12 -8.46 6.35
C LEU A 156 -3.43 -7.19 5.82
N ARG A 157 -3.61 -6.90 4.53
CA ARG A 157 -3.16 -5.65 3.92
C ARG A 157 -4.36 -4.73 3.71
N VAL A 158 -4.36 -3.61 4.41
CA VAL A 158 -5.40 -2.58 4.27
C VAL A 158 -4.84 -1.46 3.40
N LEU A 159 -5.57 -1.04 2.36
CA LEU A 159 -5.19 0.08 1.50
C LEU A 159 -6.15 1.26 1.74
N ALA A 160 -5.60 2.45 1.91
CA ALA A 160 -6.40 3.66 2.05
C ALA A 160 -6.75 4.24 0.68
N ILE A 161 -7.96 4.79 0.59
CA ILE A 161 -8.35 5.70 -0.48
C ILE A 161 -8.37 7.10 0.15
N SER A 162 -7.52 8.00 -0.35
CA SER A 162 -7.39 9.36 0.18
C SER A 162 -7.13 10.34 -0.96
N GLY A 163 -7.38 11.63 -0.70
CA GLY A 163 -7.15 12.69 -1.70
C GLY A 163 -8.11 12.67 -2.88
N LEU A 164 -9.29 12.07 -2.71
CA LEU A 164 -10.36 12.14 -3.70
C LEU A 164 -10.85 13.59 -3.79
N PRO A 165 -10.92 14.19 -4.99
CA PRO A 165 -11.51 15.52 -5.16
C PRO A 165 -13.01 15.47 -4.85
N ASP A 166 -13.53 16.50 -4.21
CA ASP A 166 -14.96 16.75 -4.02
C ASP A 166 -15.61 17.13 -5.37
N TYR A 167 -15.55 16.23 -6.35
CA TYR A 167 -16.23 16.44 -7.62
C TYR A 167 -17.63 15.84 -7.51
N ASN A 168 -18.64 16.67 -7.78
CA ASN A 168 -19.97 16.18 -8.14
C ASN A 168 -19.82 15.07 -9.18
N ILE A 169 -20.56 13.97 -8.98
CA ILE A 169 -20.67 12.84 -9.90
C ILE A 169 -20.95 13.44 -11.29
N CYS A 170 -19.92 13.49 -12.14
CA CYS A 170 -20.11 13.89 -13.53
C CYS A 170 -20.85 12.73 -14.18
N GLU A 171 -22.09 12.96 -14.60
CA GLU A 171 -22.94 11.99 -15.30
C GLU A 171 -22.34 11.52 -16.65
N ASP A 172 -21.19 12.07 -17.07
CA ASP A 172 -20.37 11.60 -18.19
C ASP A 172 -19.57 10.33 -17.84
N SER A 173 -20.24 9.36 -17.20
CA SER A 173 -19.73 8.01 -16.95
C SER A 173 -19.80 7.18 -18.23
N GLU A 174 -19.25 7.68 -19.33
CA GLU A 174 -18.91 6.79 -20.44
C GLU A 174 -17.80 5.87 -19.92
N ASP A 175 -18.03 4.56 -20.03
CA ASP A 175 -17.12 3.53 -19.56
C ASP A 175 -15.76 3.71 -20.28
N LEU A 176 -14.82 4.39 -19.62
CA LEU A 176 -13.48 4.69 -20.16
C LEU A 176 -12.59 3.43 -20.18
N SER A 177 -13.15 2.27 -19.85
CA SER A 177 -12.48 1.00 -20.03
C SER A 177 -12.24 0.77 -21.52
N PRO A 178 -11.04 0.33 -21.94
CA PRO A 178 -10.79 0.04 -23.34
C PRO A 178 -11.70 -1.11 -23.77
N SER A 179 -12.81 -0.79 -24.41
CA SER A 179 -13.77 -1.76 -24.92
C SER A 179 -13.10 -2.55 -26.05
N ASN A 180 -12.66 -3.76 -25.75
CA ASN A 180 -12.09 -4.65 -26.75
C ASN A 180 -13.25 -5.18 -27.63
N PRO A 181 -13.30 -4.84 -28.93
CA PRO A 181 -14.40 -5.23 -29.81
C PRO A 181 -14.49 -6.75 -30.07
N PHE A 182 -13.51 -7.53 -29.61
CA PHE A 182 -13.45 -8.99 -29.78
C PHE A 182 -13.80 -9.79 -28.53
N LEU A 183 -14.09 -9.14 -27.40
CA LEU A 183 -14.50 -9.80 -26.16
C LEU A 183 -16.00 -9.58 -25.92
N GLU A 184 -16.76 -10.65 -25.77
CA GLU A 184 -18.15 -10.57 -25.28
C GLU A 184 -18.14 -9.90 -23.89
N SER A 185 -19.02 -8.91 -23.70
CA SER A 185 -19.22 -8.26 -22.40
C SER A 185 -19.65 -9.32 -21.39
N GLN A 186 -18.71 -9.77 -20.54
CA GLN A 186 -19.05 -10.70 -19.47
C GLN A 186 -19.96 -9.97 -18.49
N SER A 187 -21.25 -10.29 -18.54
CA SER A 187 -22.22 -9.78 -17.58
C SER A 187 -21.88 -10.28 -16.17
N LYS A 188 -21.81 -9.33 -15.23
CA LYS A 188 -21.57 -9.44 -13.77
C LYS A 188 -20.10 -9.34 -13.33
N GLU A 189 -19.49 -8.19 -13.54
CA GLU A 189 -18.40 -7.76 -12.65
C GLU A 189 -19.00 -7.21 -11.35
N HIS A 190 -18.41 -7.59 -10.22
CA HIS A 190 -18.74 -7.16 -8.87
C HIS A 190 -19.12 -5.67 -8.84
N GLU A 191 -20.27 -5.29 -8.29
CA GLU A 191 -20.61 -3.87 -8.08
C GLU A 191 -19.49 -3.25 -7.25
N LEU A 192 -18.61 -2.50 -7.92
CA LEU A 192 -17.50 -1.82 -7.28
C LEU A 192 -18.08 -0.82 -6.29
N SER A 193 -17.44 -0.68 -5.13
CA SER A 193 -17.81 0.37 -4.19
C SER A 193 -17.72 1.74 -4.89
N PRO A 194 -18.59 2.71 -4.55
CA PRO A 194 -18.56 4.04 -5.18
C PRO A 194 -17.17 4.71 -5.14
N ALA A 195 -16.40 4.45 -4.07
CA ALA A 195 -15.02 4.92 -3.93
C ALA A 195 -14.08 4.30 -4.97
N LEU A 196 -14.18 2.99 -5.22
CA LEU A 196 -13.39 2.30 -6.25
C LEU A 196 -13.76 2.73 -7.67
N GLN A 197 -15.05 2.97 -7.94
CA GLN A 197 -15.51 3.53 -9.22
C GLN A 197 -14.91 4.91 -9.46
N LEU A 198 -14.90 5.77 -8.44
CA LEU A 198 -14.29 7.09 -8.54
C LEU A 198 -12.78 7.00 -8.79
N VAL A 199 -12.06 6.12 -8.09
CA VAL A 199 -10.63 5.86 -8.33
C VAL A 199 -10.41 5.40 -9.77
N GLN A 200 -11.23 4.49 -10.29
CA GLN A 200 -11.16 4.03 -11.67
C GLN A 200 -11.33 5.20 -12.66
N ASN A 201 -12.32 6.07 -12.45
CA ASN A 201 -12.58 7.21 -13.33
C ASN A 201 -11.43 8.24 -13.31
N ILE A 202 -10.94 8.60 -12.13
CA ILE A 202 -9.83 9.57 -11.98
C ILE A 202 -8.55 9.01 -12.62
N THR A 203 -8.31 7.71 -12.47
CA THR A 203 -7.12 7.04 -13.01
C THR A 203 -7.30 6.59 -14.46
N ALA A 204 -8.47 6.70 -15.07
CA ALA A 204 -8.62 6.50 -16.52
C ALA A 204 -8.28 7.77 -17.32
N ARG A 205 -8.50 8.95 -16.72
CA ARG A 205 -8.30 10.25 -17.37
C ARG A 205 -6.83 10.47 -17.74
N ARG A 206 -6.59 10.84 -19.00
CA ARG A 206 -5.28 11.28 -19.51
C ARG A 206 -5.34 12.78 -19.79
N SER A 207 -4.55 13.55 -19.05
CA SER A 207 -4.48 15.00 -19.17
C SER A 207 -3.00 15.41 -19.20
N PRO A 208 -2.41 15.60 -20.40
CA PRO A 208 -1.00 15.92 -20.52
C PRO A 208 -0.71 17.31 -19.95
N ASN A 209 0.19 17.36 -18.97
CA ASN A 209 0.65 18.58 -18.33
C ASN A 209 2.07 18.90 -18.80
N PHE A 210 2.32 20.15 -19.16
CA PHE A 210 3.60 20.60 -19.67
C PHE A 210 4.28 21.56 -18.69
N TYR A 211 5.53 21.28 -18.38
CA TYR A 211 6.35 22.05 -17.43
C TYR A 211 7.60 22.56 -18.15
N ASN A 212 7.82 23.87 -18.10
CA ASN A 212 9.06 24.46 -18.61
C ASN A 212 10.09 24.47 -17.48
N ILE A 213 11.20 23.77 -17.68
CA ILE A 213 12.29 23.66 -16.71
C ILE A 213 13.36 24.67 -17.10
N THR A 214 13.63 25.59 -16.18
CA THR A 214 14.58 26.69 -16.37
C THR A 214 15.51 26.79 -15.17
N ASN A 215 16.74 27.22 -15.39
CA ASN A 215 17.67 27.64 -14.35
C ASN A 215 18.05 29.12 -14.54
N THR A 216 19.01 29.61 -13.75
CA THR A 216 19.53 30.99 -13.82
C THR A 216 20.14 31.36 -15.19
N ARG A 217 20.55 30.36 -15.97
CA ARG A 217 21.20 30.50 -17.29
C ARG A 217 20.25 30.33 -18.47
N GLY A 218 18.99 29.98 -18.22
CA GLY A 218 17.94 29.90 -19.23
C GLY A 218 17.16 28.58 -19.19
N LYS A 219 16.69 28.15 -20.37
CA LYS A 219 15.80 26.99 -20.50
C LYS A 219 16.59 25.70 -20.64
N VAL A 220 16.34 24.75 -19.74
CA VAL A 220 17.00 23.44 -19.69
C VAL A 220 16.20 22.39 -20.47
N GLY A 221 14.88 22.41 -20.36
CA GLY A 221 14.01 21.38 -20.93
C GLY A 221 12.53 21.76 -20.85
N ARG A 222 11.69 21.05 -21.60
CA ARG A 222 10.25 21.00 -21.36
C ARG A 222 9.86 19.57 -21.04
N PHE A 223 9.23 19.35 -19.90
CA PHE A 223 8.72 18.05 -19.50
C PHE A 223 7.22 17.96 -19.75
N CYS A 224 6.76 16.85 -20.32
CA CYS A 224 5.35 16.52 -20.49
C CYS A 224 5.03 15.28 -19.67
N LEU A 225 4.11 15.40 -18.70
CA LEU A 225 3.58 14.29 -17.94
C LEU A 225 2.16 13.98 -18.41
N PHE A 226 1.90 12.76 -18.88
CA PHE A 226 0.63 12.43 -19.53
C PHE A 226 -0.57 12.29 -18.58
N LYS A 227 -0.31 12.16 -17.28
CA LYS A 227 -1.30 11.89 -16.23
C LYS A 227 -0.76 12.32 -14.88
N GLN A 228 -1.60 12.69 -13.92
CA GLN A 228 -1.15 13.04 -12.54
C GLN A 228 -1.66 12.07 -11.46
N SER A 229 -2.63 11.22 -11.80
CA SER A 229 -3.29 10.29 -10.88
C SER A 229 -3.09 8.86 -11.35
N TYR A 230 -2.31 8.06 -10.63
CA TYR A 230 -1.90 6.72 -11.03
C TYR A 230 -2.46 5.65 -10.08
N ARG A 231 -2.52 4.41 -10.54
CA ARG A 231 -2.75 3.25 -9.67
C ARG A 231 -1.44 2.54 -9.36
N LEU A 232 -1.41 1.83 -8.23
CA LEU A 232 -0.35 0.85 -7.98
C LEU A 232 -0.24 -0.12 -9.17
N GLY A 233 0.97 -0.41 -9.62
CA GLY A 233 1.25 -1.26 -10.78
C GLY A 233 1.22 -0.56 -12.13
N GLU A 234 0.80 0.71 -12.21
CA GLU A 234 0.92 1.49 -13.44
C GLU A 234 2.34 2.03 -13.64
N ASP A 235 2.63 2.40 -14.89
CA ASP A 235 3.85 3.07 -15.30
C ASP A 235 3.61 4.58 -15.40
N ILE A 236 4.48 5.36 -14.76
CA ILE A 236 4.53 6.82 -14.93
C ILE A 236 5.32 7.11 -16.20
N VAL A 237 4.60 7.53 -17.25
CA VAL A 237 5.17 7.87 -18.55
C VAL A 237 5.15 9.37 -18.78
N GLY A 238 6.26 9.90 -19.27
CA GLY A 238 6.39 11.30 -19.68
C GLY A 238 7.49 11.50 -20.72
N THR A 239 7.58 12.70 -21.30
CA THR A 239 8.59 13.02 -22.31
C THR A 239 9.30 14.32 -21.98
N PHE A 240 10.60 14.35 -22.27
CA PHE A 240 11.41 15.56 -22.25
C PHE A 240 11.63 16.03 -23.69
N ASP A 241 11.53 17.34 -23.87
CA ASP A 241 11.84 18.05 -25.11
C ASP A 241 12.93 19.07 -24.83
N PHE A 242 14.09 18.83 -25.46
CA PHE A 242 15.28 19.65 -25.38
C PHE A 242 15.49 20.53 -26.62
N THR A 243 14.63 20.43 -27.64
CA THR A 243 14.83 21.08 -28.96
C THR A 243 14.94 22.61 -28.91
N LYS A 244 14.23 23.26 -27.98
CA LYS A 244 14.21 24.73 -27.80
C LYS A 244 14.87 25.16 -26.50
N CYS A 245 15.97 24.50 -26.11
CA CYS A 245 16.67 24.76 -24.85
C CYS A 245 17.96 25.53 -25.08
N THR A 246 18.25 26.47 -24.18
CA THR A 246 19.47 27.30 -24.23
C THR A 246 20.57 26.71 -23.36
N VAL A 247 20.20 25.92 -22.36
CA VAL A 247 21.12 25.25 -21.43
C VAL A 247 21.13 23.76 -21.77
N PRO A 248 22.30 23.17 -22.09
CA PRO A 248 22.39 21.75 -22.39
C PRO A 248 22.15 20.92 -21.13
N CYS A 249 21.23 19.96 -21.21
CA CYS A 249 21.05 18.95 -20.19
C CYS A 249 21.98 17.76 -20.49
N ILE A 250 22.95 17.50 -19.63
CA ILE A 250 23.96 16.45 -19.81
C ILE A 250 23.41 15.11 -19.31
N GLN A 251 22.80 15.14 -18.13
CA GLN A 251 22.25 13.96 -17.47
C GLN A 251 20.97 14.34 -16.76
N LEU A 252 20.02 13.40 -16.77
CA LEU A 252 18.78 13.49 -16.03
C LEU A 252 18.63 12.23 -15.17
N THR A 253 18.08 12.41 -13.99
CA THR A 253 17.65 11.33 -13.12
C THR A 253 16.29 11.67 -12.56
N VAL A 254 15.34 10.75 -12.68
CA VAL A 254 13.99 10.90 -12.12
C VAL A 254 13.74 9.74 -11.19
N THR A 255 13.37 10.03 -9.95
CA THR A 255 13.11 9.02 -8.92
C THR A 255 11.70 9.19 -8.38
N LEU A 256 10.93 8.10 -8.37
CA LEU A 256 9.65 8.07 -7.66
C LEU A 256 9.94 7.97 -6.15
N GLN A 257 9.49 8.95 -5.39
CA GLN A 257 9.70 9.04 -3.96
C GLN A 257 8.38 9.18 -3.21
N CYS A 258 8.35 8.64 -1.99
CA CYS A 258 7.34 9.02 -1.01
C CYS A 258 7.98 9.79 0.15
N GLU A 259 7.21 10.73 0.68
CA GLU A 259 7.56 11.57 1.82
C GLU A 259 6.65 11.22 2.99
N GLU A 260 7.25 10.70 4.05
CA GLU A 260 6.62 10.53 5.36
C GLU A 260 6.78 11.82 6.15
N ARG A 261 5.68 12.43 6.56
CA ARG A 261 5.67 13.62 7.41
C ARG A 261 4.92 13.32 8.69
N ILE A 262 5.56 13.54 9.83
CA ILE A 262 4.91 13.38 11.15
C ILE A 262 3.91 14.54 11.34
N ALA A 263 2.73 14.23 11.89
CA ALA A 263 1.78 15.25 12.29
C ALA A 263 2.40 16.15 13.37
N GLY A 264 2.24 17.47 13.24
CA GLY A 264 3.00 18.46 14.01
C GLY A 264 2.83 18.36 15.54
N GLU A 265 1.74 17.77 16.02
CA GLU A 265 1.48 17.56 17.46
C GLU A 265 2.29 16.41 18.06
N HIS A 266 2.75 15.46 17.24
CA HIS A 266 3.44 14.24 17.68
C HIS A 266 4.93 14.22 17.35
N ALA A 267 5.42 15.23 16.62
CA ALA A 267 6.80 15.33 16.19
C ALA A 267 7.69 15.84 17.33
N VAL A 268 8.76 15.10 17.66
CA VAL A 268 9.79 15.58 18.62
C VAL A 268 10.51 16.82 18.05
N ASN A 269 10.70 16.87 16.72
CA ASN A 269 11.18 18.03 15.98
C ASN A 269 10.16 18.41 14.89
N LYS A 270 9.79 19.70 14.79
CA LYS A 270 8.70 20.21 13.92
C LYS A 270 8.87 19.97 12.40
N THR A 271 10.00 19.41 11.95
CA THR A 271 10.35 19.25 10.52
C THR A 271 10.96 17.88 10.21
N GLU A 272 10.55 16.82 10.92
CA GLU A 272 10.97 15.47 10.51
C GLU A 272 10.16 14.98 9.30
N VAL A 273 10.86 14.95 8.17
CA VAL A 273 10.41 14.34 6.92
C VAL A 273 11.35 13.20 6.58
N ALA A 274 10.82 12.00 6.36
CA ALA A 274 11.59 10.87 5.86
C ALA A 274 11.21 10.56 4.42
N VAL A 275 12.22 10.46 3.55
CA VAL A 275 12.02 10.17 2.13
C VAL A 275 12.40 8.72 1.85
N LEU A 276 11.55 8.02 1.08
CA LEU A 276 11.83 6.68 0.56
C LEU A 276 11.76 6.73 -0.97
N SER A 277 12.69 6.05 -1.62
CA SER A 277 12.78 5.96 -3.08
C SER A 277 12.38 4.57 -3.55
N PHE A 278 11.63 4.50 -4.65
CA PHE A 278 11.10 3.25 -5.20
C PHE A 278 11.73 2.93 -6.56
N SER A 279 11.24 3.55 -7.63
CA SER A 279 11.76 3.39 -8.98
C SER A 279 12.61 4.59 -9.37
N LYS A 280 13.65 4.33 -10.17
CA LYS A 280 14.60 5.33 -10.64
C LYS A 280 14.83 5.14 -12.14
N HIS A 281 14.76 6.24 -12.88
CA HIS A 281 15.09 6.34 -14.29
C HIS A 281 16.27 7.29 -14.42
N HIS A 282 17.27 6.92 -15.21
CA HIS A 282 18.49 7.69 -15.38
C HIS A 282 18.89 7.65 -16.85
N GLU A 283 19.17 8.82 -17.41
CA GLU A 283 19.51 8.99 -18.81
C GLU A 283 20.66 10.00 -18.94
N VAL A 284 21.64 9.70 -19.80
CA VAL A 284 22.64 10.66 -20.27
C VAL A 284 22.09 11.29 -21.55
N CYS A 285 21.60 12.53 -21.44
CA CYS A 285 20.80 13.19 -22.47
C CYS A 285 21.53 14.28 -23.25
N LEU A 286 22.86 14.33 -23.15
CA LEU A 286 23.68 15.29 -23.90
C LEU A 286 23.42 15.17 -25.42
N HIS A 287 23.09 16.30 -26.05
CA HIS A 287 22.70 16.42 -27.48
C HIS A 287 21.46 15.63 -27.91
N MET A 288 20.69 15.04 -26.99
CA MET A 288 19.39 14.46 -27.34
C MET A 288 18.36 15.56 -27.56
N SER A 289 17.50 15.40 -28.57
CA SER A 289 16.33 16.28 -28.77
C SER A 289 15.17 15.92 -27.86
N HIS A 290 14.99 14.62 -27.58
CA HIS A 290 13.92 14.09 -26.76
C HIS A 290 14.41 12.92 -25.90
N CYS A 291 13.78 12.75 -24.74
CA CYS A 291 14.00 11.59 -23.86
C CYS A 291 12.64 11.11 -23.33
N LEU A 292 12.47 9.79 -23.21
CA LEU A 292 11.27 9.16 -22.67
C LEU A 292 11.50 8.76 -21.21
N LEU A 293 10.59 9.19 -20.35
CA LEU A 293 10.51 8.71 -18.97
C LEU A 293 9.55 7.52 -18.92
N ASN A 294 10.01 6.41 -18.33
CA ASN A 294 9.14 5.36 -17.82
C ASN A 294 9.57 4.96 -16.40
N LEU A 295 8.67 5.13 -15.43
CA LEU A 295 8.89 4.80 -14.02
C LEU A 295 7.77 3.88 -13.50
N PRO A 296 8.05 2.58 -13.26
CA PRO A 296 7.05 1.66 -12.75
C PRO A 296 6.67 1.97 -11.29
N ILE A 297 5.38 1.94 -10.97
CA ILE A 297 4.86 2.06 -9.60
C ILE A 297 4.72 0.66 -9.00
N PRO A 298 5.43 0.32 -7.91
CA PRO A 298 5.37 -1.03 -7.37
C PRO A 298 4.00 -1.38 -6.76
N MET A 299 3.49 -2.58 -7.07
CA MET A 299 2.22 -3.09 -6.50
C MET A 299 2.23 -3.20 -4.96
N HIS A 300 3.41 -3.40 -4.37
CA HIS A 300 3.56 -3.53 -2.92
C HIS A 300 3.69 -2.17 -2.21
N ALA A 301 3.73 -1.06 -2.94
CA ALA A 301 3.77 0.28 -2.36
C ALA A 301 2.43 0.64 -1.71
N THR A 302 2.43 1.64 -0.84
CA THR A 302 1.21 2.12 -0.17
C THR A 302 0.80 3.46 -0.78
N PRO A 303 -0.47 3.61 -1.20
CA PRO A 303 -1.02 4.86 -1.72
C PRO A 303 -0.90 6.03 -0.75
N VAL A 304 -1.22 7.24 -1.21
CA VAL A 304 -1.33 8.43 -0.34
C VAL A 304 -2.30 8.14 0.81
N PHE A 305 -1.92 8.55 2.03
CA PHE A 305 -2.81 8.48 3.18
C PHE A 305 -2.47 9.53 4.22
N VAL A 306 -3.45 9.83 5.07
CA VAL A 306 -3.30 10.70 6.25
C VAL A 306 -3.85 9.97 7.46
N THR A 307 -3.12 10.02 8.56
CA THR A 307 -3.52 9.53 9.88
C THR A 307 -3.17 10.59 10.92
N ASP A 308 -3.71 10.47 12.12
CA ASP A 308 -3.37 11.37 13.24
C ASP A 308 -1.86 11.46 13.51
N LEU A 309 -1.12 10.39 13.20
CA LEU A 309 0.32 10.30 13.42
C LEU A 309 1.16 10.85 12.27
N MET A 310 0.73 10.62 11.03
CA MET A 310 1.56 10.89 9.85
C MET A 310 0.73 11.08 8.58
N GLU A 311 1.31 11.83 7.67
CA GLU A 311 0.90 11.98 6.28
C GLU A 311 1.96 11.35 5.35
N LEU A 312 1.50 10.58 4.35
CA LEU A 312 2.33 10.03 3.30
C LEU A 312 1.98 10.69 1.95
N LYS A 313 2.95 11.36 1.32
CA LYS A 313 2.81 11.98 0.00
C LYS A 313 3.73 11.35 -1.03
N TRP A 314 3.37 11.44 -2.30
CA TRP A 314 4.18 10.94 -3.42
C TRP A 314 4.64 12.09 -4.33
N LYS A 315 5.88 11.99 -4.81
CA LYS A 315 6.48 12.95 -5.74
C LYS A 315 7.45 12.29 -6.71
N LEU A 316 7.60 12.90 -7.86
CA LEU A 316 8.72 12.67 -8.78
C LEU A 316 9.84 13.64 -8.42
N HIS A 317 10.99 13.10 -8.07
CA HIS A 317 12.20 13.85 -7.76
C HIS A 317 13.11 13.85 -8.98
N PHE A 318 13.31 15.01 -9.58
CA PHE A 318 14.16 15.21 -10.75
C PHE A 318 15.49 15.81 -10.31
N GLU A 319 16.58 15.20 -10.76
CA GLU A 319 17.94 15.70 -10.63
C GLU A 319 18.50 15.90 -12.04
N PHE A 320 18.89 17.13 -12.36
CA PHE A 320 19.50 17.48 -13.64
C PHE A 320 20.95 17.84 -13.44
N VAL A 321 21.80 17.37 -14.34
CA VAL A 321 23.17 17.87 -14.54
C VAL A 321 23.16 18.69 -15.82
N THR A 322 23.42 19.98 -15.69
CA THR A 322 23.35 20.95 -16.78
C THR A 322 24.73 21.49 -17.11
N GLY A 323 25.01 21.72 -18.39
CA GLY A 323 26.26 22.33 -18.84
C GLY A 323 26.14 23.84 -19.01
N HIS A 324 27.27 24.52 -19.19
CA HIS A 324 27.26 25.92 -19.60
C HIS A 324 26.75 26.06 -21.05
N PRO A 325 25.89 27.04 -21.38
CA PRO A 325 25.49 27.33 -22.76
C PRO A 325 26.70 27.46 -23.70
N GLY A 326 26.69 26.74 -24.83
CA GLY A 326 27.77 26.73 -25.82
C GLY A 326 29.04 25.96 -25.43
N ALA A 327 29.19 25.50 -24.18
CA ALA A 327 30.39 24.76 -23.75
C ALA A 327 30.39 23.29 -24.21
N THR A 328 29.24 22.79 -24.67
CA THR A 328 29.07 21.43 -25.19
C THR A 328 29.04 21.39 -26.71
N ASP A 329 29.37 22.49 -27.39
CA ASP A 329 29.33 22.55 -28.84
C ASP A 329 30.41 21.62 -29.42
N VAL A 330 30.02 20.85 -30.43
CA VAL A 330 30.89 19.87 -31.10
C VAL A 330 31.89 20.64 -31.97
N VAL A 331 33.09 20.90 -31.44
CA VAL A 331 34.16 21.52 -32.22
C VAL A 331 34.89 20.44 -33.03
N VAL A 332 34.69 20.43 -34.35
CA VAL A 332 35.38 19.51 -35.26
C VAL A 332 36.72 20.14 -35.67
N SER A 333 37.83 19.57 -35.19
CA SER A 333 39.19 19.96 -35.61
C SER A 333 39.78 18.90 -36.53
N GLY A 334 39.72 19.10 -37.84
CA GLY A 334 40.15 18.12 -38.85
C GLY A 334 39.12 17.00 -39.07
N ASP A 335 39.57 15.79 -39.40
CA ASP A 335 38.72 14.61 -39.71
C ASP A 335 38.23 13.84 -38.46
N THR A 336 38.67 14.22 -37.26
CA THR A 336 38.31 13.52 -36.02
C THR A 336 37.74 14.48 -34.98
N TRP A 337 36.57 14.16 -34.46
CA TRP A 337 36.02 14.84 -33.29
C TRP A 337 36.65 14.30 -32.00
N ARG A 338 36.93 15.20 -31.03
CA ARG A 338 37.34 14.82 -29.68
C ARG A 338 36.41 15.47 -28.66
N ALA A 339 35.99 14.69 -27.67
CA ALA A 339 35.23 15.19 -26.54
C ALA A 339 36.09 16.15 -25.68
N PRO A 340 35.50 17.17 -25.04
CA PRO A 340 36.21 18.01 -24.09
C PRO A 340 36.74 17.19 -22.90
N GLU A 341 37.96 17.48 -22.44
CA GLU A 341 38.53 16.84 -21.24
C GLU A 341 37.82 17.25 -19.95
N PHE A 342 37.27 18.47 -19.93
CA PHE A 342 36.55 19.02 -18.79
C PHE A 342 35.27 19.71 -19.26
N LEU A 343 34.20 19.52 -18.51
CA LEU A 343 32.92 20.17 -18.76
C LEU A 343 32.47 20.91 -17.50
N HIS A 344 32.12 22.18 -17.65
CA HIS A 344 31.57 22.97 -16.55
C HIS A 344 30.10 22.61 -16.34
N ILE A 345 29.80 22.00 -15.18
CA ILE A 345 28.49 21.47 -14.84
C ILE A 345 27.86 22.19 -13.64
N GLU A 346 26.53 22.20 -13.59
CA GLU A 346 25.72 22.62 -12.45
C GLU A 346 24.60 21.60 -12.24
N THR A 347 24.30 21.31 -10.97
CA THR A 347 23.18 20.44 -10.63
C THR A 347 21.96 21.25 -10.22
N MET A 348 20.78 20.80 -10.60
CA MET A 348 19.52 21.37 -10.13
C MET A 348 18.50 20.27 -9.81
N ILE A 349 17.60 20.59 -8.90
CA ILE A 349 16.56 19.69 -8.43
C ILE A 349 15.20 20.30 -8.73
N TRP A 350 14.25 19.46 -9.11
CA TRP A 350 12.84 19.82 -9.22
C TRP A 350 11.98 18.69 -8.67
N ASP A 351 10.96 19.02 -7.90
CA ASP A 351 10.01 18.05 -7.35
C ASP A 351 8.62 18.30 -7.94
N LEU A 352 7.96 17.24 -8.41
CA LEU A 352 6.59 17.29 -8.92
C LEU A 352 5.69 16.31 -8.14
N PRO A 353 4.68 16.79 -7.41
CA PRO A 353 3.75 15.89 -6.70
C PRO A 353 2.92 15.07 -7.69
N VAL A 354 2.65 13.82 -7.32
CA VAL A 354 1.76 12.91 -8.07
C VAL A 354 0.83 12.19 -7.10
N GLN A 355 -0.36 11.82 -7.57
CA GLN A 355 -1.32 11.05 -6.78
C GLN A 355 -1.22 9.58 -7.17
N ILE A 356 -1.16 8.70 -6.16
CA ILE A 356 -1.15 7.25 -6.34
C ILE A 356 -2.29 6.67 -5.52
N TYR A 357 -3.13 5.88 -6.18
CA TYR A 357 -4.32 5.23 -5.63
C TYR A 357 -4.14 3.70 -5.58
N PRO A 358 -4.93 3.00 -4.73
CA PRO A 358 -4.99 1.55 -4.75
C PRO A 358 -5.29 1.01 -6.16
N ALA A 359 -4.71 -0.15 -6.48
CA ALA A 359 -5.22 -0.96 -7.57
C ALA A 359 -6.57 -1.58 -7.15
N LEU A 360 -7.44 -1.84 -8.13
CA LEU A 360 -8.63 -2.65 -7.89
C LEU A 360 -8.21 -4.01 -7.33
N PRO A 361 -8.85 -4.50 -6.25
CA PRO A 361 -8.56 -5.84 -5.74
C PRO A 361 -8.92 -6.86 -6.83
N SER A 362 -7.91 -7.43 -7.50
CA SER A 362 -8.14 -8.61 -8.31
C SER A 362 -8.19 -9.80 -7.36
N ALA A 363 -9.37 -10.41 -7.25
CA ALA A 363 -9.48 -11.72 -6.63
C ALA A 363 -8.73 -12.70 -7.53
N ASP A 364 -7.48 -13.03 -7.20
CA ASP A 364 -6.82 -14.16 -7.86
C ASP A 364 -7.54 -15.43 -7.38
N PRO A 365 -8.35 -16.10 -8.24
CA PRO A 365 -9.15 -17.24 -7.82
C PRO A 365 -8.28 -18.43 -7.37
N ASN A 366 -7.00 -18.43 -7.75
CA ASN A 366 -6.04 -19.48 -7.43
C ASN A 366 -5.20 -19.19 -6.17
N SER A 367 -5.24 -17.97 -5.63
CA SER A 367 -4.51 -17.65 -4.41
C SER A 367 -5.26 -18.21 -3.19
N GLN A 368 -4.87 -19.41 -2.76
CA GLN A 368 -5.35 -19.99 -1.51
C GLN A 368 -4.72 -19.25 -0.32
N TYR A 369 -5.34 -18.15 0.12
CA TYR A 369 -5.03 -17.51 1.41
C TYR A 369 -5.53 -18.37 2.57
N LYS A 370 -5.03 -19.60 2.64
CA LYS A 370 -5.37 -20.62 3.61
C LYS A 370 -4.29 -20.64 4.67
N HIS A 371 -4.68 -20.32 5.90
CA HIS A 371 -3.81 -20.39 7.06
C HIS A 371 -4.30 -21.51 7.97
N SER A 372 -3.38 -22.26 8.57
CA SER A 372 -3.73 -23.35 9.47
C SER A 372 -2.93 -23.34 10.76
N LEU A 373 -3.54 -23.88 11.81
CA LEU A 373 -2.96 -24.07 13.13
C LEU A 373 -3.47 -25.39 13.69
N ILE A 374 -2.58 -26.15 14.33
CA ILE A 374 -2.95 -27.38 15.03
C ILE A 374 -3.02 -27.11 16.54
N LEU A 375 -4.15 -27.43 17.14
CA LEU A 375 -4.41 -27.37 18.58
C LEU A 375 -3.90 -28.62 19.29
#